data_AF-A0A819C8F6-F1
#
_entry.id   AF-A0A819C8F6-F1
#
_cell.length_a   1.000
_cell.length_b   1.000
_cell.length_c   1.000
_cell.angle_alpha   90.00
_cell.angle_beta   90.00
_cell.angle_gamma   90.00
#
_symmetry.space_group_name_H-M   'P 1'
#
loop_
_entity.id
_entity.type
_entity.pdbx_description
1 polymer ?
#
loop_
_entity_poly.entity_id
_entity_poly.type
_entity_poly.pdbx_seq_one_letter_code
_entity_poly.pdbx_strand_id
1 'polypeptide(L)' 'MDPTSEQMIHHLQRANEVAKRAVQFGHHPFGCILVAPDNKTVLMEQGNVDTVNHAESTLVRTACTNFSSEYLWGCT' A
#
# COMPACT_ATOMS: atom_id res chain seq x y z
N MET A 1 14.88 11.97 0.76
CA MET A 1 14.31 13.04 -0.10
C MET A 1 12.83 12.78 -0.17
N ASP A 2 12.03 13.83 -0.14
CA ASP A 2 10.58 13.68 -0.23
C ASP A 2 10.17 13.29 -1.66
N PRO A 3 9.07 12.52 -1.85
CA PRO A 3 8.58 12.16 -3.17
C PRO A 3 8.15 13.40 -3.95
N THR A 4 8.37 13.39 -5.27
CA THR A 4 7.81 14.43 -6.15
C THR A 4 6.29 14.27 -6.27
N SER A 5 5.59 15.34 -6.66
CA SER A 5 4.15 15.28 -6.92
C SER A 5 3.79 14.24 -7.98
N GLU A 6 4.65 14.03 -8.98
CA GLU A 6 4.44 12.99 -10.00
C GLU A 6 4.51 11.59 -9.39
N GLN A 7 5.49 11.33 -8.51
CA GLN A 7 5.59 10.07 -7.78
C GLN A 7 4.37 9.86 -6.88
N MET A 8 3.94 10.88 -6.14
CA MET A 8 2.75 10.81 -5.29
C MET A 8 1.49 10.47 -6.10
N ILE A 9 1.28 11.13 -7.24
CA ILE A 9 0.14 10.84 -8.13
C ILE A 9 0.22 9.41 -8.66
N HIS A 10 1.40 8.95 -9.07
CA HIS A 10 1.61 7.58 -9.53
C HIS A 10 1.23 6.56 -8.44
N HIS A 11 1.67 6.79 -7.21
CA HIS A 11 1.38 5.92 -6.06
C HIS A 11 -0.12 5.89 -5.73
N LEU A 12 -0.79 7.04 -5.76
CA LEU A 12 -2.24 7.14 -5.56
C LEU A 12 -3.02 6.41 -6.67
N GLN A 13 -2.59 6.56 -7.93
CA GLN A 13 -3.17 5.82 -9.04
C GLN A 13 -2.97 4.32 -8.86
N ARG A 14 -1.79 3.89 -8.43
CA ARG A 14 -1.51 2.47 -8.18
C ARG A 14 -2.39 1.90 -7.06
N ALA A 15 -2.53 2.60 -5.93
CA ALA A 15 -3.43 2.23 -4.85
C ALA A 15 -4.90 2.15 -5.31
N ASN A 16 -5.34 3.05 -6.19
CA ASN A 16 -6.67 2.99 -6.79
C ASN A 16 -6.85 1.75 -7.69
N GLU A 17 -5.83 1.32 -8.44
CA GLU A 17 -5.90 0.06 -9.19
C GLU A 17 -6.03 -1.17 -8.26
N VAL A 18 -5.42 -1.12 -7.06
CA VAL A 18 -5.63 -2.15 -6.03
C VAL A 18 -7.07 -2.14 -5.54
N ALA A 19 -7.64 -0.96 -5.27
CA ALA A 19 -9.02 -0.79 -4.85
C ALA A 19 -10.02 -1.35 -5.89
N LYS A 20 -9.79 -1.08 -7.18
CA LYS A 20 -10.60 -1.63 -8.28
C LYS A 20 -10.56 -3.16 -8.31
N ARG A 21 -9.40 -3.77 -8.06
CA ARG A 21 -9.29 -5.24 -7.96
C ARG A 21 -10.07 -5.78 -6.76
N ALA A 22 -10.03 -5.10 -5.60
CA ALA A 22 -10.81 -5.52 -4.43
C ALA A 22 -12.33 -5.57 -4.73
N VAL A 23 -12.84 -4.61 -5.49
CA VAL A 23 -14.26 -4.60 -5.93
C VAL A 23 -14.59 -5.79 -6.81
N GLN A 24 -13.68 -6.22 -7.69
CA GLN A 24 -13.90 -7.39 -8.56
C GLN A 24 -14.10 -8.68 -7.75
N PHE A 25 -13.58 -8.73 -6.53
CA PHE A 25 -13.77 -9.84 -5.59
C PHE A 25 -14.93 -9.63 -4.60
N GLY A 26 -15.72 -8.56 -4.77
CA GLY A 26 -16.87 -8.24 -3.92
C GLY A 26 -16.50 -7.54 -2.60
N HIS A 27 -15.28 -7.02 -2.48
CA HIS A 27 -14.82 -6.31 -1.29
C HIS A 27 -15.02 -4.78 -1.39
N HIS A 28 -14.83 -4.08 -0.28
CA HIS A 28 -14.91 -2.63 -0.21
C HIS A 28 -13.85 -1.96 -1.13
N PRO A 29 -14.17 -0.84 -1.79
CA PRO A 29 -13.31 -0.20 -2.79
C PRO A 29 -12.16 0.58 -2.16
N PHE A 30 -11.24 -0.12 -1.50
CA PHE A 30 -10.07 0.49 -0.87
C PHE A 30 -8.81 -0.34 -1.12
N GLY A 31 -7.71 0.35 -1.37
CA GLY A 31 -6.42 -0.23 -1.69
C GLY A 31 -5.29 0.55 -1.04
N CYS A 32 -4.25 -0.16 -0.64
CA CYS A 32 -3.06 0.36 0.03
C CYS A 32 -1.83 -0.24 -0.64
N ILE A 33 -0.75 0.54 -0.71
CA ILE A 33 0.56 0.09 -1.17
C ILE A 33 1.62 0.52 -0.17
N LEU A 34 2.71 -0.23 -0.08
CA LEU A 34 3.93 0.16 0.64
C LEU A 34 5.01 0.51 -0.38
N VAL A 35 5.56 1.71 -0.31
CA VAL A 35 6.63 2.20 -1.18
C VAL A 35 7.94 2.21 -0.40
N ALA A 36 9.00 1.72 -1.04
CA ALA A 36 10.35 1.70 -0.49
C ALA A 36 10.92 3.12 -0.31
N PRO A 37 12.03 3.27 0.45
CA PRO A 37 12.66 4.58 0.69
C PRO A 37 13.19 5.31 -0.56
N ASP A 38 13.24 4.62 -1.70
CA ASP A 38 13.59 5.21 -3.00
C ASP A 38 12.43 6.00 -3.65
N ASN A 39 11.25 6.03 -3.00
CA ASN A 39 10.00 6.65 -3.47
C ASN A 39 9.50 6.12 -4.82
N LYS A 40 9.92 4.91 -5.24
CA LYS A 40 9.62 4.35 -6.57
C LYS A 40 9.18 2.90 -6.48
N THR A 41 9.87 2.09 -5.69
CA THR A 41 9.65 0.65 -5.64
C THR A 41 8.43 0.35 -4.77
N VAL A 42 7.39 -0.24 -5.35
CA VAL A 42 6.27 -0.78 -4.59
C VAL A 42 6.66 -2.14 -4.01
N LEU A 43 6.78 -2.21 -2.69
CA LEU A 43 7.16 -3.41 -1.96
C LEU A 43 5.97 -4.35 -1.75
N MET A 44 4.79 -3.78 -1.48
CA MET A 44 3.59 -4.52 -1.13
C MET A 44 2.34 -3.80 -1.60
N GLU A 45 1.28 -4.57 -1.85
CA GLU A 45 -0.04 -4.06 -2.22
C GLU A 45 -1.12 -4.88 -1.53
N GLN A 46 -2.19 -4.23 -1.10
CA GLN A 46 -3.27 -4.88 -0.40
C GLN A 46 -4.59 -4.16 -0.70
N GLY A 47 -5.63 -4.92 -1.01
CA GLY A 47 -7.01 -4.44 -1.03
C GLY A 47 -7.73 -4.76 0.28
N ASN A 48 -8.88 -4.15 0.52
CA ASN A 48 -9.75 -4.63 1.59
C ASN A 48 -10.15 -6.09 1.35
N VAL A 49 -10.18 -6.87 2.43
CA VAL A 49 -10.64 -8.27 2.42
C VAL A 49 -12.06 -8.35 2.97
N ASP A 50 -12.37 -7.58 4.01
CA ASP A 50 -13.73 -7.44 4.56
C ASP A 50 -13.84 -6.12 5.35
N THR A 51 -14.87 -5.99 6.19
CA THR A 51 -15.15 -4.79 6.99
C THR A 51 -14.19 -4.56 8.16
N VAL A 52 -13.38 -5.55 8.54
CA VAL A 52 -12.41 -5.46 9.65
C VAL A 52 -10.97 -5.64 9.16
N ASN A 53 -10.77 -6.45 8.13
CA ASN A 53 -9.50 -6.66 7.44
C ASN A 53 -9.30 -5.60 6.36
N HIS A 54 -9.05 -4.38 6.84
CA HIS A 54 -8.73 -3.23 6.03
C HIS A 54 -7.40 -3.41 5.29
N ALA A 55 -7.27 -2.73 4.16
CA ALA A 55 -6.07 -2.77 3.35
C ALA A 55 -4.83 -2.37 4.13
N GLU A 56 -4.88 -1.25 4.88
CA GLU A 56 -3.71 -0.71 5.57
C GLU A 56 -3.27 -1.62 6.72
N SER A 57 -4.22 -2.03 7.57
CA SER A 57 -3.95 -2.88 8.73
C SER A 57 -3.36 -4.23 8.33
N THR A 58 -3.91 -4.84 7.27
CA THR A 58 -3.42 -6.13 6.75
C THR A 58 -2.03 -5.98 6.13
N LEU A 59 -1.80 -4.90 5.37
CA LEU A 59 -0.52 -4.60 4.74
C LEU A 59 0.57 -4.34 5.78
N VAL A 60 0.32 -3.46 6.76
CA VAL A 60 1.30 -3.14 7.81
C VAL A 60 1.61 -4.35 8.68
N ARG A 61 0.60 -5.16 9.04
CA ARG A 61 0.83 -6.40 9.79
C ARG A 61 1.80 -7.32 9.04
N THR A 62 1.62 -7.46 7.74
CA THR A 62 2.49 -8.28 6.90
C THR A 62 3.87 -7.64 6.75
N ALA A 63 3.95 -6.32 6.53
CA ALA A 63 5.20 -5.59 6.43
C ALA A 63 6.07 -5.72 7.68
N CYS A 64 5.49 -5.58 8.88
CA CYS A 64 6.19 -5.73 10.16
C CYS A 64 6.73 -7.15 10.42
N THR A 65 6.25 -8.17 9.70
CA THR A 65 6.80 -9.53 9.77
C THR A 65 7.91 -9.80 8.76
N ASN A 66 8.05 -8.95 7.73
CA ASN A 66 8.99 -9.14 6.62
C ASN A 66 10.14 -8.12 6.59
N PHE A 67 9.98 -6.96 7.24
CA PHE A 67 10.97 -5.88 7.24
C PHE A 67 11.29 -5.41 8.66
N SER A 68 12.50 -4.89 8.86
CA SER A 68 12.87 -4.26 10.13
C SER A 68 12.14 -2.94 10.32
N SER A 69 11.91 -2.56 11.58
CA SER A 69 11.31 -1.25 11.92
C SER A 69 12.13 -0.07 11.38
N GLU A 70 13.46 -0.20 11.36
CA GLU A 70 14.36 0.82 10.81
C GLU A 70 14.17 1.01 9.30
N TYR A 71 13.97 -0.07 8.55
CA TYR A 71 13.70 0.02 7.12
C TYR A 71 12.31 0.60 6.84
N LEU A 72 11.29 0.16 7.61
CA LEU A 72 9.92 0.66 7.49
C LEU A 72 9.79 2.14 7.82
N TRP A 73 10.66 2.68 8.67
CA TRP A 73 10.71 4.12 8.97
C TRP A 73 11.00 4.98 7.73
N GLY A 74 11.73 4.44 6.76
CA GLY A 74 11.99 5.10 5.49
C GLY A 74 10.95 4.84 4.41
N CYS A 75 9.97 3.96 4.66
CA CYS A 75 8.93 3.62 3.69
C CYS A 75 7.75 4.61 3.77
N THR A 76 6.89 4.59 2.76
CA THR A 76 5.65 5.38 2.70
C THR A 76 4.48 4.50 2.31
#